data_AF-A0A835ER34-F1
#
_entry.id   AF-A0A835ER34-F1
#
_cell.length_a   1.000
_cell.length_b   1.000
_cell.length_c   1.000
_cell.angle_alpha   90.00
_cell.angle_beta   90.00
_cell.angle_gamma   90.00
#
_symmetry.space_group_name_H-M   'P 1'
#
loop_
_entity.id
_entity.type
_entity.pdbx_description
1 polymer ?
#
loop_
_entity_poly.entity_id
_entity_poly.type
_entity_poly.pdbx_seq_one_letter_code
_entity_poly.pdbx_strand_id
1 'polypeptide(L)'
;MSGGVYAFFAALVAGALVSACWMSASARVAPITPVATPTIAHYASTGPEQAPGPPRFIGVGTSRNQTPSTAVPANLAPPPLDNQLPPPAPSPSGAASPSSRDCPAYFRWIHEDLRPWHHTGITLDAVEGARRRYAPKFRVTVVSGRLCVARYGRRCFQTRDVFTQWGILQLLRRYPGRVPDLDLMFDCEDRPVVDAVDRQQPPPPLFRYCGSETTLDIAFPDWSFWGW
;
A
#
# COMPACT_ATOMS: atom_id res chain seq x y z
N MET A 1 26.60 -54.79 -6.66
CA MET A 1 26.31 -53.33 -6.61
C MET A 1 24.80 -53.08 -6.62
N SER A 2 24.04 -53.56 -5.62
CA SER A 2 22.56 -53.42 -5.63
C SER A 2 21.98 -52.88 -4.32
N GLY A 3 22.45 -53.32 -3.14
CA GLY A 3 21.81 -52.97 -1.86
C GLY A 3 21.77 -51.46 -1.54
N GLY A 4 22.85 -50.73 -1.81
CA GLY A 4 22.93 -49.29 -1.50
C GLY A 4 22.01 -48.42 -2.37
N VAL A 5 21.78 -48.83 -3.63
CA VAL A 5 20.90 -48.09 -4.54
C VAL A 5 19.44 -48.26 -4.14
N TYR A 6 19.02 -49.48 -3.77
CA TYR A 6 17.67 -49.72 -3.26
C TYR A 6 17.40 -48.98 -1.94
N ALA A 7 18.37 -48.95 -1.02
CA ALA A 7 18.24 -48.19 0.23
C ALA A 7 18.08 -46.68 -0.01
N PHE A 8 18.81 -46.13 -0.98
CA PHE A 8 18.71 -44.72 -1.34
C PHE A 8 17.33 -44.37 -1.94
N PHE A 9 16.82 -45.19 -2.88
CA PHE A 9 15.49 -44.96 -3.45
C PHE A 9 14.37 -45.17 -2.41
N ALA A 10 14.50 -46.14 -1.51
CA ALA A 10 13.54 -46.34 -0.43
C ALA A 10 13.49 -45.13 0.52
N ALA A 11 14.64 -44.55 0.87
CA ALA A 11 14.71 -43.34 1.70
C ALA A 11 14.09 -42.11 0.99
N LEU A 12 14.32 -41.96 -0.32
CA LEU A 12 13.70 -40.89 -1.12
C LEU A 12 12.18 -40.98 -1.16
N VAL A 13 11.63 -42.18 -1.38
CA VAL A 13 10.18 -42.41 -1.41
C VAL A 13 9.57 -42.19 -0.03
N ALA A 14 10.21 -42.70 1.03
CA ALA A 14 9.75 -42.46 2.41
C ALA A 14 9.77 -40.97 2.77
N GLY A 15 10.83 -40.23 2.41
CA GLY A 15 10.91 -38.79 2.61
C GLY A 15 9.85 -38.01 1.85
N ALA A 16 9.55 -38.39 0.61
CA ALA A 16 8.49 -37.78 -0.19
C ALA A 16 7.10 -38.03 0.41
N LEU A 17 6.82 -39.24 0.90
CA LEU A 17 5.55 -39.58 1.55
C LEU A 17 5.37 -38.85 2.88
N VAL A 18 6.42 -38.74 3.70
CA VAL A 18 6.36 -37.98 4.96
C VAL A 18 6.12 -36.49 4.69
N SER A 19 6.77 -35.92 3.66
CA SER A 19 6.54 -34.53 3.24
C SER A 19 5.10 -34.31 2.74
N ALA A 20 4.57 -35.22 1.90
CA ALA A 20 3.19 -35.14 1.41
C ALA A 20 2.15 -35.25 2.55
N CYS A 21 2.39 -36.13 3.52
CA CYS A 21 1.56 -36.26 4.71
C CYS A 21 1.61 -35.00 5.61
N TRP A 22 2.78 -34.37 5.76
CA TRP A 22 2.93 -33.13 6.52
C TRP A 22 2.22 -31.95 5.84
N MET A 23 2.33 -31.83 4.52
CA MET A 23 1.65 -30.81 3.74
C MET A 23 0.13 -31.00 3.75
N SER A 24 -0.38 -32.24 3.72
CA SER A 24 -1.81 -32.55 3.90
C SER A 24 -2.32 -32.26 5.32
N ALA A 25 -1.50 -32.48 6.35
CA ALA A 25 -1.86 -32.12 7.72
C ALA A 25 -1.89 -30.60 7.93
N SER A 26 -1.00 -29.86 7.26
CA SER A 26 -0.94 -28.39 7.33
C SER A 26 -1.99 -27.68 6.45
N ALA A 27 -2.58 -28.40 5.49
CA ALA A 27 -3.61 -27.88 4.58
C ALA A 27 -5.05 -28.04 5.09
N ARG A 28 -5.27 -28.51 6.34
CA ARG A 28 -6.61 -28.48 6.95
C ARG A 28 -6.96 -27.07 7.39
N VAL A 29 -7.28 -26.23 6.40
CA VAL A 29 -8.04 -25.00 6.63
C VAL A 29 -9.45 -25.43 7.00
N ALA A 30 -9.83 -25.22 8.25
CA ALA A 30 -11.22 -25.36 8.66
C ALA A 30 -12.06 -24.35 7.86
N PRO A 31 -13.21 -24.76 7.29
CA PRO A 31 -14.11 -23.80 6.65
C PRO A 31 -14.56 -22.78 7.70
N ILE A 32 -14.33 -21.50 7.42
CA ILE A 32 -14.84 -20.41 8.25
C ILE A 32 -16.35 -20.38 8.03
N THR A 33 -17.12 -20.86 9.00
CA THR A 33 -18.56 -20.64 9.07
C THR A 33 -18.79 -19.14 9.23
N PRO A 34 -19.52 -18.47 8.33
CA PRO A 34 -19.87 -17.07 8.53
C PRO A 34 -20.83 -16.97 9.72
N VAL A 35 -20.33 -16.48 10.85
CA VAL A 35 -21.18 -16.05 11.95
C VAL A 35 -21.80 -14.72 11.55
N ALA A 36 -23.10 -14.75 11.24
CA ALA A 36 -23.89 -13.54 11.11
C ALA A 36 -23.91 -12.82 12.47
N THR A 37 -23.18 -11.71 12.58
CA THR A 37 -23.27 -10.84 13.76
C THR A 37 -24.13 -9.64 13.36
N PRO A 38 -25.30 -9.44 13.99
CA PRO A 38 -26.06 -8.21 13.80
C PRO A 38 -25.43 -7.11 14.67
N THR A 39 -25.36 -5.91 14.12
CA THR A 39 -25.19 -4.63 14.83
C THR A 39 -23.76 -4.21 15.17
N ILE A 40 -23.15 -3.41 14.31
CA ILE A 40 -22.33 -2.27 14.73
C ILE A 40 -22.75 -1.07 13.87
N ALA A 41 -23.82 -0.42 14.30
CA ALA A 41 -24.23 0.90 13.82
C ALA A 41 -24.30 1.82 15.04
N HIS A 42 -23.15 2.17 15.61
CA HIS A 42 -23.05 3.28 16.56
C HIS A 42 -21.62 3.78 16.52
N TYR A 43 -21.33 4.71 15.62
CA TYR A 43 -20.40 5.84 15.76
C TYR A 43 -20.36 6.58 14.41
N ALA A 44 -21.52 7.05 13.93
CA ALA A 44 -21.56 8.07 12.90
C ALA A 44 -21.31 9.41 13.62
N SER A 45 -20.09 9.93 13.53
CA SER A 45 -19.82 11.30 13.98
C SER A 45 -20.62 12.26 13.12
N THR A 46 -21.30 13.18 13.80
CA THR A 46 -22.03 14.32 13.26
C THR A 46 -21.20 15.05 12.20
N GLY A 47 -21.75 15.18 11.00
CA GLY A 47 -21.07 15.84 9.89
C GLY A 47 -20.86 17.34 10.14
N PRO A 48 -19.80 17.95 9.56
CA PRO A 48 -19.71 19.38 9.48
C PRO A 48 -20.10 19.89 8.08
N GLU A 49 -20.96 20.90 8.12
CA GLU A 49 -21.04 22.13 7.33
C GLU A 49 -20.27 22.24 5.99
N GLN A 50 -20.98 22.77 4.99
CA GLN A 50 -20.56 22.95 3.60
C GLN A 50 -19.44 24.00 3.47
N ALA A 51 -18.25 23.58 3.02
CA ALA A 51 -17.10 24.46 2.82
C ALA A 51 -17.08 25.10 1.41
N PRO A 52 -16.43 26.28 1.23
CA PRO A 52 -16.50 27.07 0.00
C PRO A 52 -15.71 26.44 -1.15
N GLY A 53 -16.14 26.74 -2.39
CA GLY A 53 -15.55 26.20 -3.62
C GLY A 53 -14.07 26.56 -3.85
N PRO A 54 -13.38 25.84 -4.77
CA PRO A 54 -11.94 25.92 -4.94
C PRO A 54 -11.49 27.27 -5.52
N PRO A 55 -10.30 27.79 -5.15
CA PRO A 55 -9.75 28.99 -5.76
C PRO A 55 -9.30 28.71 -7.21
N ARG A 56 -9.65 29.63 -8.12
CA ARG A 56 -9.17 29.64 -9.50
C ARG A 56 -7.69 30.03 -9.52
N PHE A 57 -6.83 29.18 -10.06
CA PHE A 57 -5.45 29.54 -10.39
C PHE A 57 -5.44 30.48 -11.60
N ILE A 58 -5.00 31.72 -11.41
CA ILE A 58 -4.67 32.65 -12.50
C ILE A 58 -3.24 32.30 -12.96
N GLY A 59 -3.13 31.83 -14.21
CA GLY A 59 -1.84 31.64 -14.86
C GLY A 59 -1.19 32.97 -15.21
N VAL A 60 0.09 33.13 -14.89
CA VAL A 60 0.92 34.22 -15.38
C VAL A 60 2.26 33.68 -15.87
N GLY A 61 2.45 33.78 -17.20
CA GLY A 61 3.58 34.51 -17.78
C GLY A 61 4.98 33.91 -17.66
N THR A 62 5.39 33.28 -18.75
CA THR A 62 6.75 33.21 -19.30
C THR A 62 7.76 34.26 -18.80
N SER A 63 8.96 33.83 -18.40
CA SER A 63 10.18 34.63 -18.58
C SER A 63 11.34 33.75 -19.06
N ARG A 64 11.82 34.14 -20.24
CA ARG A 64 12.98 33.65 -20.98
C ARG A 64 14.23 34.30 -20.36
N ASN A 65 15.31 33.55 -20.17
CA ASN A 65 16.67 34.09 -20.23
C ASN A 65 17.67 32.98 -20.59
N GLN A 66 18.07 32.98 -21.85
CA GLN A 66 19.37 32.46 -22.35
C GLN A 66 20.46 33.43 -21.83
N THR A 67 21.74 33.16 -21.61
CA THR A 67 22.83 32.27 -22.10
C THR A 67 24.05 32.61 -21.19
N PRO A 68 25.31 32.13 -21.34
CA PRO A 68 25.86 31.02 -22.13
C PRO A 68 26.72 30.03 -21.32
N SER A 69 26.86 28.83 -21.88
CA SER A 69 27.81 27.80 -21.46
C SER A 69 29.21 28.15 -21.98
N THR A 70 30.21 28.21 -21.11
CA THR A 70 31.63 28.24 -21.50
C THR A 70 32.35 27.19 -20.66
N ALA A 71 32.90 26.19 -21.35
CA ALA A 71 33.63 25.07 -20.77
C ALA A 71 35.13 25.36 -20.81
N VAL A 72 35.86 25.18 -19.69
CA VAL A 72 37.28 24.77 -19.62
C VAL A 72 37.55 24.17 -18.21
N PRO A 73 38.62 23.39 -17.96
CA PRO A 73 38.54 21.95 -17.71
C PRO A 73 39.06 21.52 -16.33
N ALA A 74 38.95 20.22 -16.06
CA ALA A 74 39.44 19.54 -14.86
C ALA A 74 40.95 19.74 -14.64
N ASN A 75 41.30 20.21 -13.43
CA ASN A 75 42.63 20.01 -12.86
C ASN A 75 42.50 19.28 -11.52
N LEU A 76 43.27 18.20 -11.42
CA LEU A 76 43.38 17.26 -10.30
C LEU A 76 43.84 17.96 -9.02
N ALA A 77 43.07 17.81 -7.94
CA ALA A 77 43.55 18.02 -6.57
C ALA A 77 43.49 16.67 -5.81
N PRO A 78 44.54 16.29 -5.07
CA PRO A 78 44.54 15.05 -4.27
C PRO A 78 43.56 15.14 -3.10
N PRO A 79 43.13 14.00 -2.53
CA PRO A 79 42.12 13.99 -1.47
C PRO A 79 42.68 14.60 -0.18
N PRO A 80 41.90 15.41 0.57
CA PRO A 80 42.26 15.74 1.94
C PRO A 80 42.07 14.49 2.81
N LEU A 81 43.18 14.05 3.40
CA LEU A 81 43.20 13.11 4.50
C LEU A 81 42.84 13.88 5.77
N ASP A 82 41.61 13.76 6.27
CA ASP A 82 41.35 14.12 7.67
C ASP A 82 40.19 13.31 8.28
N ASN A 83 40.56 12.53 9.29
CA ASN A 83 39.69 11.74 10.16
C ASN A 83 39.00 12.64 11.19
N GLN A 84 37.97 13.39 10.79
CA GLN A 84 37.08 14.04 11.76
C GLN A 84 35.61 13.86 11.37
N LEU A 85 34.93 13.00 12.13
CA LEU A 85 33.47 12.88 12.12
C LEU A 85 32.86 14.27 12.45
N PRO A 86 31.86 14.77 11.69
CA PRO A 86 31.12 15.95 12.11
C PRO A 86 30.35 15.66 13.40
N PRO A 87 30.16 16.66 14.30
CA PRO A 87 29.45 16.46 15.55
C PRO A 87 27.98 16.06 15.30
N PRO A 88 27.38 15.22 16.17
CA PRO A 88 26.00 14.82 16.03
C PRO A 88 25.07 16.03 16.14
N ALA A 89 24.08 16.11 15.25
CA ALA A 89 23.08 17.16 15.23
C ALA A 89 22.37 17.26 16.59
N PRO A 90 22.10 18.49 17.11
CA PRO A 90 21.41 18.65 18.38
C PRO A 90 20.01 18.02 18.29
N SER A 91 19.68 17.19 19.28
CA SER A 91 18.37 16.55 19.41
C SER A 91 17.27 17.62 19.49
N PRO A 92 16.11 17.45 18.85
CA PRO A 92 15.01 18.40 18.92
C PRO A 92 14.27 18.23 20.24
N SER A 93 14.90 18.61 21.35
CA SER A 93 14.20 18.84 22.61
C SER A 93 13.70 20.28 22.60
N GLY A 94 12.38 20.46 22.44
CA GLY A 94 11.74 21.76 22.71
C GLY A 94 10.95 22.41 21.57
N ALA A 95 10.51 21.68 20.54
CA ALA A 95 9.43 22.18 19.69
C ALA A 95 8.09 21.87 20.36
N ALA A 96 7.58 22.83 21.13
CA ALA A 96 6.22 22.79 21.65
C ALA A 96 5.25 22.50 20.49
N SER A 97 4.57 21.34 20.55
CA SER A 97 3.64 20.94 19.51
C SER A 97 2.44 21.87 19.53
N PRO A 98 2.10 22.57 18.42
CA PRO A 98 0.89 23.36 18.36
C PRO A 98 -0.31 22.43 18.59
N SER A 99 -1.18 22.84 19.52
CA SER A 99 -2.34 22.08 19.99
C SER A 99 -3.52 22.07 19.01
N SER A 100 -3.26 22.01 17.70
CA SER A 100 -4.33 21.73 16.74
C SER A 100 -4.57 20.22 16.77
N ARG A 101 -5.61 19.80 17.49
CA ARG A 101 -6.17 18.43 17.44
C ARG A 101 -6.86 18.13 16.11
N ASP A 102 -6.59 18.91 15.08
CA ASP A 102 -7.27 18.83 13.80
C ASP A 102 -6.53 17.87 12.88
N CYS A 103 -7.30 17.01 12.21
CA CYS A 103 -6.77 16.12 11.20
C CYS A 103 -6.09 16.95 10.10
N PRO A 104 -4.82 16.67 9.76
CA PRO A 104 -4.13 17.42 8.72
C PRO A 104 -4.94 17.50 7.42
N ALA A 105 -4.98 18.68 6.80
CA ALA A 105 -5.87 18.97 5.66
C ALA A 105 -5.67 18.06 4.44
N TYR A 106 -4.52 17.40 4.30
CA TYR A 106 -4.28 16.43 3.22
C TYR A 106 -5.06 15.12 3.42
N PHE A 107 -5.42 14.74 4.65
CA PHE A 107 -6.22 13.54 4.90
C PHE A 107 -7.69 13.69 4.47
N ARG A 108 -8.15 14.91 4.13
CA ARG A 108 -9.49 15.11 3.58
C ARG A 108 -9.74 14.28 2.32
N TRP A 109 -8.69 14.03 1.53
CA TRP A 109 -8.78 13.24 0.30
C TRP A 109 -9.20 11.79 0.55
N ILE A 110 -8.94 11.23 1.73
CA ILE A 110 -9.45 9.90 2.09
C ILE A 110 -10.99 9.87 2.03
N HIS A 111 -11.64 10.94 2.46
CA HIS A 111 -13.09 11.04 2.40
C HIS A 111 -13.61 11.21 0.97
N GLU A 112 -12.85 11.89 0.11
CA GLU A 112 -13.17 12.04 -1.31
C GLU A 112 -13.01 10.70 -2.05
N ASP A 113 -11.87 10.04 -1.88
CA ASP A 113 -11.53 8.77 -2.54
C ASP A 113 -12.50 7.65 -2.13
N LEU A 114 -12.95 7.64 -0.87
CA LEU A 114 -13.89 6.63 -0.36
C LEU A 114 -15.37 7.03 -0.52
N ARG A 115 -15.66 8.26 -0.98
CA ARG A 115 -17.03 8.74 -1.17
C ARG A 115 -17.92 7.80 -1.98
N PRO A 116 -17.46 7.14 -3.08
CA PRO A 116 -18.34 6.29 -3.88
C PRO A 116 -19.01 5.17 -3.08
N TRP A 117 -18.38 4.70 -2.00
CA TRP A 117 -18.89 3.61 -1.16
C TRP A 117 -19.47 4.09 0.17
N HIS A 118 -19.58 5.40 0.41
CA HIS A 118 -19.98 5.96 1.70
C HIS A 118 -21.33 5.42 2.21
N HIS A 119 -22.31 5.25 1.31
CA HIS A 119 -23.64 4.77 1.67
C HIS A 119 -23.85 3.26 1.46
N THR A 120 -23.12 2.66 0.52
CA THR A 120 -23.28 1.25 0.15
C THR A 120 -22.36 0.31 0.92
N GLY A 121 -21.28 0.85 1.49
CA GLY A 121 -20.15 0.06 1.94
C GLY A 121 -19.39 -0.62 0.79
N ILE A 122 -18.37 -1.38 1.17
CA ILE A 122 -17.56 -2.20 0.29
C ILE A 122 -17.82 -3.67 0.63
N THR A 123 -18.41 -4.41 -0.31
CA THR A 123 -18.66 -5.84 -0.13
C THR A 123 -17.46 -6.68 -0.59
N LEU A 124 -17.38 -7.92 -0.12
CA LEU A 124 -16.40 -8.89 -0.63
C LEU A 124 -16.51 -9.06 -2.15
N ASP A 125 -17.73 -9.10 -2.69
CA ASP A 125 -17.94 -9.20 -4.13
C ASP A 125 -17.43 -7.96 -4.88
N ALA A 126 -17.51 -6.76 -4.29
CA ALA A 126 -16.92 -5.56 -4.88
C ALA A 126 -15.38 -5.67 -4.96
N VAL A 127 -14.74 -6.12 -3.88
CA VAL A 127 -13.28 -6.37 -3.86
C VAL A 127 -12.89 -7.43 -4.89
N GLU A 128 -13.65 -8.52 -4.99
CA GLU A 128 -13.42 -9.54 -6.02
C GLU A 128 -13.72 -9.05 -7.44
N GLY A 129 -14.66 -8.12 -7.58
CA GLY A 129 -14.95 -7.39 -8.82
C GLY A 129 -13.72 -6.66 -9.34
N ALA A 130 -12.94 -6.04 -8.45
CA ALA A 130 -11.70 -5.38 -8.82
C ALA A 130 -10.68 -6.39 -9.39
N ARG A 131 -10.60 -7.58 -8.79
CA ARG A 131 -9.77 -8.68 -9.30
C ARG A 131 -10.18 -9.12 -10.69
N ARG A 132 -11.49 -9.29 -10.93
CA ARG A 132 -12.04 -9.73 -12.22
C ARG A 132 -11.81 -8.72 -13.33
N ARG A 133 -11.89 -7.42 -13.00
CA ARG A 133 -11.93 -6.34 -14.00
C ARG A 133 -10.58 -5.70 -14.29
N TYR A 134 -9.71 -5.56 -13.29
CA TYR A 134 -8.52 -4.71 -13.39
C TYR A 134 -7.18 -5.45 -13.31
N ALA A 135 -7.18 -6.78 -13.16
CA ALA A 135 -5.96 -7.58 -13.05
C ALA A 135 -4.90 -7.00 -12.06
N PRO A 136 -5.31 -6.74 -10.79
CA PRO A 136 -4.45 -6.21 -9.74
C PRO A 136 -3.26 -7.15 -9.48
N LYS A 137 -2.19 -6.63 -8.88
CA LYS A 137 -0.95 -7.38 -8.68
C LYS A 137 -0.86 -8.07 -7.33
N PHE A 138 -1.54 -7.54 -6.31
CA PHE A 138 -1.58 -8.16 -4.99
C PHE A 138 -2.82 -7.74 -4.19
N ARG A 139 -3.15 -8.56 -3.20
CA ARG A 139 -4.21 -8.30 -2.21
C ARG A 139 -3.60 -8.36 -0.83
N VAL A 140 -3.97 -7.41 0.01
CA VAL A 140 -3.58 -7.32 1.41
C VAL A 140 -4.80 -7.58 2.26
N THR A 141 -4.71 -8.54 3.17
CA THR A 141 -5.68 -8.74 4.24
C THR A 141 -5.03 -8.60 5.59
N VAL A 142 -5.72 -7.98 6.53
CA VAL A 142 -5.35 -8.01 7.95
C VAL A 142 -6.45 -8.78 8.67
N VAL A 143 -6.05 -9.83 9.40
CA VAL A 143 -6.95 -10.62 10.23
C VAL A 143 -6.32 -10.80 11.59
N SER A 144 -6.99 -10.34 12.64
CA SER A 144 -6.50 -10.39 14.02
C SER A 144 -5.09 -9.81 14.16
N GLY A 145 -4.84 -8.67 13.51
CA GLY A 145 -3.54 -7.98 13.53
C GLY A 145 -2.42 -8.67 12.72
N ARG A 146 -2.73 -9.72 11.96
CA ARG A 146 -1.76 -10.42 11.11
C ARG A 146 -1.94 -10.01 9.65
N LEU A 147 -0.84 -9.55 9.04
CA LEU A 147 -0.81 -9.22 7.61
C LEU A 147 -0.69 -10.50 6.77
N CYS A 148 -1.61 -10.66 5.83
CA CYS A 148 -1.62 -11.71 4.81
C CYS A 148 -1.58 -11.07 3.43
N VAL A 149 -0.78 -11.63 2.52
CA VAL A 149 -0.58 -11.07 1.18
C VAL A 149 -0.73 -12.15 0.14
N ALA A 150 -1.70 -11.97 -0.77
CA ALA A 150 -1.82 -12.79 -1.97
C ALA A 150 -1.24 -12.01 -3.15
N ARG A 151 -0.41 -12.67 -3.98
CA ARG A 151 0.14 -12.08 -5.21
C ARG A 151 -0.56 -12.67 -6.43
N TYR A 152 -0.76 -11.85 -7.45
CA TYR A 152 -1.46 -12.21 -8.68
C TYR A 152 -0.64 -11.82 -9.90
N GLY A 153 -0.80 -12.59 -10.98
CA GLY A 153 -0.30 -12.22 -12.30
C GLY A 153 1.19 -11.84 -12.34
N ARG A 154 1.48 -10.74 -13.04
CA ARG A 154 2.85 -10.19 -13.14
C ARG A 154 3.27 -9.56 -11.83
N ARG A 155 4.55 -9.68 -11.51
CA ARG A 155 5.15 -9.01 -10.36
C ARG A 155 5.09 -7.50 -10.54
N CYS A 156 5.00 -6.79 -9.42
CA CYS A 156 5.21 -5.35 -9.41
C CYS A 156 6.59 -4.99 -9.93
N PHE A 157 6.69 -3.82 -10.56
CA PHE A 157 7.98 -3.25 -10.90
C PHE A 157 8.80 -3.06 -9.61
N GLN A 158 10.06 -3.50 -9.60
CA GLN A 158 10.99 -3.36 -8.48
C GLN A 158 10.39 -3.80 -7.11
N THR A 159 10.53 -2.97 -6.09
CA THR A 159 10.22 -3.23 -4.67
C THR A 159 8.89 -2.59 -4.26
N ARG A 160 8.06 -2.16 -5.21
CA ARG A 160 6.84 -1.37 -4.94
C ARG A 160 5.86 -2.07 -3.98
N ASP A 161 5.58 -3.35 -4.23
CA ASP A 161 4.69 -4.13 -3.36
C ASP A 161 5.33 -4.35 -1.99
N VAL A 162 6.64 -4.56 -1.93
CA VAL A 162 7.39 -4.82 -0.68
C VAL A 162 7.30 -3.63 0.27
N PHE A 163 7.50 -2.40 -0.22
CA PHE A 163 7.41 -1.20 0.61
C PHE A 163 5.97 -0.88 1.04
N THR A 164 4.99 -1.17 0.18
CA THR A 164 3.57 -1.08 0.57
C THR A 164 3.28 -2.02 1.75
N GLN A 165 3.73 -3.27 1.65
CA GLN A 165 3.61 -4.26 2.73
C GLN A 165 4.35 -3.80 3.99
N TRP A 166 5.57 -3.26 3.85
CA TRP A 166 6.37 -2.77 4.96
C TRP A 166 5.70 -1.62 5.70
N GLY A 167 5.12 -0.65 4.98
CA GLY A 167 4.37 0.45 5.58
C GLY A 167 3.17 -0.02 6.40
N ILE A 168 2.40 -0.99 5.89
CA ILE A 168 1.29 -1.59 6.63
C ILE A 168 1.81 -2.36 7.87
N LEU A 169 2.93 -3.08 7.75
CA LEU A 169 3.57 -3.71 8.92
C LEU A 169 3.99 -2.69 9.99
N GLN A 170 4.49 -1.51 9.59
CA GLN A 170 4.80 -0.45 10.56
C GLN A 170 3.54 0.05 11.26
N LEU A 171 2.42 0.21 10.54
CA LEU A 171 1.14 0.61 11.12
C LEU A 171 0.66 -0.41 12.16
N LEU A 172 0.70 -1.71 11.82
CA LEU A 172 0.30 -2.79 12.73
C LEU A 172 1.17 -2.85 13.99
N ARG A 173 2.49 -2.63 13.85
CA ARG A 173 3.42 -2.59 14.99
C ARG A 173 3.20 -1.38 15.89
N ARG A 174 2.94 -0.21 15.28
CA ARG A 174 2.75 1.04 16.01
C ARG A 174 1.40 1.11 16.73
N TYR A 175 0.38 0.46 16.19
CA TYR A 175 -0.99 0.52 16.70
C TYR A 175 -1.62 -0.89 16.87
N PRO A 176 -1.04 -1.74 17.74
CA PRO A 176 -1.54 -3.10 17.95
C PRO A 176 -2.97 -3.07 18.48
N GLY A 177 -3.84 -3.90 17.90
CA GLY A 177 -5.27 -4.00 18.27
C GLY A 177 -6.15 -2.81 17.85
N ARG A 178 -5.58 -1.78 17.20
CA ARG A 178 -6.32 -0.59 16.74
C ARG A 178 -6.57 -0.58 15.23
N VAL A 179 -5.79 -1.33 14.46
CA VAL A 179 -6.04 -1.53 13.03
C VAL A 179 -7.11 -2.62 12.90
N PRO A 180 -8.26 -2.34 12.27
CA PRO A 180 -9.31 -3.33 12.11
C PRO A 180 -8.91 -4.42 11.11
N ASP A 181 -9.66 -5.50 11.11
CA ASP A 181 -9.61 -6.46 10.02
C ASP A 181 -10.04 -5.75 8.72
N LEU A 182 -9.26 -5.92 7.66
CA LEU A 182 -9.44 -5.22 6.39
C LEU A 182 -8.98 -6.05 5.21
N ASP A 183 -9.45 -5.69 4.03
CA ASP A 183 -9.22 -6.40 2.78
C ASP A 183 -9.10 -5.42 1.61
N LEU A 184 -7.90 -5.31 1.06
CA LEU A 184 -7.51 -4.27 0.12
C LEU A 184 -6.93 -4.90 -1.15
N MET A 185 -7.44 -4.47 -2.29
CA MET A 185 -6.93 -4.87 -3.60
C MET A 185 -5.97 -3.81 -4.14
N PHE A 186 -4.75 -4.20 -4.49
CA PHE A 186 -3.70 -3.27 -4.94
C PHE A 186 -3.24 -3.56 -6.37
N ASP A 187 -3.05 -2.49 -7.12
CA ASP A 187 -2.30 -2.50 -8.36
C ASP A 187 -1.19 -1.44 -8.31
N CYS A 188 0.03 -1.89 -8.62
CA CYS A 188 1.27 -1.13 -8.42
C CYS A 188 1.79 -0.46 -9.69
N GLU A 189 1.05 -0.48 -10.80
CA GLU A 189 1.37 0.33 -11.98
C GLU A 189 0.99 1.82 -11.76
N ASP A 190 1.60 2.71 -12.54
CA ASP A 190 1.53 4.16 -12.31
C ASP A 190 0.19 4.82 -12.70
N ARG A 191 -0.53 4.26 -13.67
CA ARG A 191 -1.74 4.91 -14.21
C ARG A 191 -3.01 4.45 -13.48
N PRO A 192 -3.89 5.37 -13.06
CA PRO A 192 -5.23 5.02 -12.59
C PRO A 192 -6.07 4.43 -13.73
N VAL A 193 -7.04 3.57 -13.39
CA VAL A 193 -7.79 2.75 -14.36
C VAL A 193 -9.29 2.64 -14.06
N VAL A 194 -9.77 3.15 -12.92
CA VAL A 194 -11.18 3.10 -12.56
C VAL A 194 -11.84 4.41 -12.99
N ASP A 195 -12.43 4.44 -14.19
CA ASP A 195 -13.04 5.67 -14.73
C ASP A 195 -14.29 6.12 -13.95
N ALA A 196 -14.38 7.41 -13.64
CA ALA A 196 -15.51 7.99 -12.89
C ALA A 196 -16.83 8.01 -13.67
N VAL A 197 -16.77 7.91 -15.00
CA VAL A 197 -17.93 7.92 -15.90
C VAL A 197 -18.51 6.53 -16.15
N ASP A 198 -17.90 5.48 -15.59
CA ASP A 198 -18.39 4.13 -15.78
C ASP A 198 -19.79 3.94 -15.16
N ARG A 199 -20.61 3.12 -15.81
CA ARG A 199 -22.01 2.90 -15.42
C ARG A 199 -22.18 2.06 -14.17
N GLN A 200 -21.13 1.32 -13.77
CA GLN A 200 -21.18 0.45 -12.61
C GLN A 200 -20.81 1.23 -11.36
N GLN A 201 -21.84 1.72 -10.65
CA GLN A 201 -21.68 2.40 -9.37
C GLN A 201 -22.29 1.60 -8.20
N PRO A 202 -21.61 1.52 -7.05
CA PRO A 202 -20.25 2.02 -6.83
C PRO A 202 -19.21 1.15 -7.59
N PRO A 203 -18.07 1.72 -8.01
CA PRO A 203 -17.08 0.95 -8.75
C PRO A 203 -16.46 -0.14 -7.85
N PRO A 204 -15.75 -1.14 -8.41
CA PRO A 204 -14.92 -2.02 -7.60
C PRO A 204 -13.75 -1.23 -6.98
N PRO A 205 -13.49 -1.33 -5.66
CA PRO A 205 -12.43 -0.59 -5.00
C PRO A 205 -11.06 -1.13 -5.41
N LEU A 206 -10.18 -0.23 -5.84
CA LEU A 206 -8.81 -0.55 -6.23
C LEU A 206 -7.86 0.50 -5.67
N PHE A 207 -6.86 0.06 -4.92
CA PHE A 207 -5.81 0.91 -4.39
C PHE A 207 -4.67 1.04 -5.39
N ARG A 208 -4.22 2.27 -5.61
CA ARG A 208 -3.09 2.60 -6.48
C ARG A 208 -2.25 3.74 -5.88
N TYR A 209 -1.12 4.02 -6.52
CA TYR A 209 -0.21 5.07 -6.07
C TYR A 209 -0.52 6.46 -6.64
N CYS A 210 -1.35 6.52 -7.69
CA CYS A 210 -1.79 7.76 -8.33
C CYS A 210 -3.30 7.72 -8.55
N GLY A 211 -3.90 8.91 -8.60
CA GLY A 211 -5.29 9.15 -8.99
C GLY A 211 -5.41 10.44 -9.80
N SER A 212 -6.57 10.67 -10.41
CA SER A 212 -6.94 11.92 -11.08
C SER A 212 -8.40 12.26 -10.82
N GLU A 213 -8.80 13.50 -11.15
CA GLU A 213 -10.20 13.97 -11.03
C GLU A 213 -11.20 13.15 -11.88
N THR A 214 -10.72 12.41 -12.87
CA THR A 214 -11.55 11.60 -13.77
C THR A 214 -11.57 10.12 -13.40
N THR A 215 -10.92 9.74 -12.30
CA THR A 215 -10.78 8.35 -11.85
C THR A 215 -11.19 8.17 -10.40
N LEU A 216 -11.52 6.95 -10.02
CA LEU A 216 -12.01 6.56 -8.69
C LEU A 216 -11.11 5.50 -8.04
N ASP A 217 -9.85 5.39 -8.50
CA ASP A 217 -8.81 4.64 -7.81
C ASP A 217 -8.53 5.29 -6.44
N ILE A 218 -8.39 4.47 -5.40
CA ILE A 218 -8.14 4.93 -4.04
C ILE A 218 -6.64 5.18 -3.88
N ALA A 219 -6.24 6.42 -3.65
CA ALA A 219 -4.83 6.76 -3.53
C ALA A 219 -4.25 6.19 -2.22
N PHE A 220 -3.12 5.50 -2.35
CA PHE A 220 -2.33 5.01 -1.23
C PHE A 220 -0.93 5.64 -1.28
N PRO A 221 -0.34 6.03 -0.13
CA PRO A 221 1.04 6.52 -0.09
C PRO A 221 1.97 5.53 -0.81
N ASP A 222 2.67 6.04 -1.81
CA ASP A 222 3.45 5.19 -2.70
C ASP A 222 4.67 4.57 -2.00
N TRP A 223 5.32 3.64 -2.70
CA TRP A 223 6.50 2.97 -2.17
C TRP A 223 7.64 3.94 -1.86
N SER A 224 7.72 5.07 -2.59
CA SER A 224 8.79 6.06 -2.44
C SER A 224 8.77 6.75 -1.08
N PHE A 225 7.60 6.82 -0.43
CA PHE A 225 7.46 7.31 0.95
C PHE A 225 8.38 6.58 1.94
N TRP A 226 8.68 5.30 1.69
CA TRP A 226 9.45 4.45 2.61
C TRP A 226 10.92 4.24 2.20
N GLY A 227 11.32 4.68 1.01
CA GLY A 227 12.64 4.43 0.40
C GLY A 227 12.58 3.50 -0.82
N TRP A 228 13.56 3.60 -1.72
CA TRP A 228 13.69 2.76 -2.92
C TRP A 228 14.50 1.46 -2.67
#